data_AF-D1NS83-F1
#
_entry.id   AF-D1NS83-F1
#
_cell.length_a   1.000
_cell.length_b   1.000
_cell.length_c   1.000
_cell.angle_alpha   90.00
_cell.angle_beta   90.00
_cell.angle_gamma   90.00
#
_symmetry.space_group_name_H-M   'P 1'
#
loop_
_entity.id
_entity.type
_entity.pdbx_description
1 polymer ?
#
loop_
_entity_poly.entity_id
_entity_poly.type
_entity_poly.pdbx_seq_one_letter_code
_entity_poly.pdbx_strand_id
1 'polypeptide(L)' 'MDTFVSSSAAPVIDSSDAAALLQVRGLTKWYDGFALSDVDLVVPPGMIVDLVGVNGSGKTTLMRCVLGCCRSS' A
#
# COMPACT_ATOMS: atom_id res chain seq x y z
N MET A 1 -25.80 13.88 -4.01
CA MET A 1 -25.20 12.97 -3.02
C MET A 1 -24.37 11.96 -3.78
N ASP A 2 -23.12 12.37 -3.96
CA ASP A 2 -21.87 11.61 -4.02
C ASP A 2 -21.87 10.26 -4.76
N THR A 3 -21.52 10.35 -6.05
CA THR A 3 -21.14 9.26 -6.94
C THR A 3 -19.93 8.50 -6.38
N PHE A 4 -20.13 7.24 -6.00
CA PHE A 4 -19.03 6.32 -5.71
C PHE A 4 -18.27 5.98 -6.99
N VAL A 5 -17.03 6.44 -7.09
CA VAL A 5 -16.08 5.95 -8.09
C VAL A 5 -15.43 4.66 -7.56
N SER A 6 -15.88 3.50 -8.05
CA SER A 6 -15.12 2.26 -7.92
C SER A 6 -14.15 2.19 -9.09
N SER A 7 -12.89 2.56 -8.84
CA SER A 7 -11.80 2.32 -9.78
C SER A 7 -11.18 0.95 -9.49
N SER A 8 -11.76 -0.10 -10.08
CA SER A 8 -11.08 -1.40 -10.15
C SER A 8 -9.99 -1.30 -11.21
N ALA A 9 -8.80 -0.93 -10.77
CA ALA A 9 -7.61 -1.01 -11.59
C ALA A 9 -7.07 -2.45 -11.50
N ALA A 10 -7.41 -3.30 -12.46
CA ALA A 10 -6.58 -4.46 -12.76
C ALA A 10 -5.13 -3.98 -12.95
N PRO A 11 -4.11 -4.70 -12.45
CA PRO A 11 -2.76 -4.17 -12.39
C PRO A 11 -2.25 -3.97 -13.81
N VAL A 12 -2.21 -2.71 -14.24
CA VAL A 12 -1.49 -2.31 -15.44
C VAL A 12 -0.02 -2.57 -15.14
N ILE A 13 0.55 -3.62 -15.73
CA ILE A 13 1.98 -3.89 -15.63
C ILE A 13 2.65 -2.87 -16.55
N ASP A 14 2.78 -1.64 -16.05
CA ASP A 14 3.60 -0.63 -16.68
C ASP A 14 5.07 -1.05 -16.54
N SER A 15 5.91 -0.68 -17.52
CA SER A 15 7.34 -1.04 -17.53
C SER A 15 8.11 -0.49 -16.31
N SER A 16 7.50 0.44 -15.58
CA SER A 16 7.86 0.94 -14.24
C SER A 16 7.98 -0.16 -13.16
N ASP A 17 7.25 -1.26 -13.32
CA ASP A 17 7.19 -2.37 -12.36
C ASP A 17 8.46 -3.25 -12.41
N ALA A 18 9.02 -3.45 -13.60
CA ALA A 18 10.25 -4.21 -13.83
C ALA A 18 11.50 -3.57 -13.21
N ALA A 19 11.42 -2.27 -12.91
CA ALA A 19 12.49 -1.50 -12.28
C ALA A 19 12.20 -1.16 -10.81
N ALA A 20 11.08 -1.60 -10.22
CA ALA A 20 10.72 -1.22 -8.86
C ALA A 20 11.69 -1.80 -7.82
N LEU A 21 12.14 -0.96 -6.88
CA LEU A 21 13.01 -1.37 -5.77
C LEU A 21 12.21 -2.01 -4.63
N LEU A 22 10.98 -1.53 -4.42
CA LEU A 22 10.04 -2.11 -3.48
C LEU A 22 8.67 -2.22 -4.15
N GLN A 23 8.08 -3.40 -4.04
CA GLN A 23 6.72 -3.65 -4.48
C GLN A 23 5.93 -4.34 -3.37
N VAL A 24 4.77 -3.79 -3.08
CA VAL A 24 3.76 -4.31 -2.18
C VAL A 24 2.48 -4.48 -3.00
N ARG A 25 1.88 -5.66 -2.96
CA ARG A 25 0.59 -5.92 -3.62
C ARG A 25 -0.40 -6.53 -2.66
N GLY A 26 -1.62 -6.03 -2.65
CA GLY A 26 -2.74 -6.56 -1.86
C GLY A 26 -2.45 -6.64 -0.36
N LEU A 27 -1.63 -5.74 0.19
CA LEU A 27 -1.26 -5.80 1.60
C LEU A 27 -2.49 -5.58 2.45
N THR A 28 -2.93 -6.66 3.08
CA THR A 28 -4.03 -6.67 4.03
C THR A 28 -3.47 -7.00 5.40
N LYS A 29 -3.87 -6.22 6.41
CA LYS A 29 -3.46 -6.43 7.78
C LYS A 29 -4.53 -6.01 8.76
N TRP A 30 -4.90 -6.96 9.61
CA TRP A 30 -5.91 -6.79 10.65
C TRP A 30 -5.23 -6.61 12.00
N TYR A 31 -5.66 -5.58 12.73
CA TYR A 31 -5.40 -5.34 14.14
C TYR A 31 -6.73 -5.18 14.85
N ASP A 32 -6.70 -5.28 16.17
CA ASP A 32 -7.91 -5.13 16.98
C ASP A 32 -8.50 -3.72 16.80
N GLY A 33 -9.64 -3.62 16.11
CA GLY A 33 -10.31 -2.35 15.78
C GLY A 33 -9.76 -1.57 14.58
N PHE A 34 -8.79 -2.09 13.82
CA PHE A 34 -8.27 -1.42 12.61
C PHE A 34 -7.84 -2.43 11.53
N ALA A 35 -8.24 -2.18 10.29
CA ALA A 35 -7.81 -2.96 9.14
C ALA A 35 -7.13 -2.08 8.09
N LEU A 36 -5.93 -2.47 7.69
CA LEU A 36 -5.33 -2.07 6.43
C LEU A 36 -5.84 -3.07 5.38
N SER A 37 -6.46 -2.61 4.31
CA SER A 37 -7.10 -3.49 3.34
C SER A 37 -6.62 -3.19 1.94
N ASP A 38 -6.16 -4.22 1.23
CA ASP A 38 -5.84 -4.18 -0.20
C ASP A 38 -4.92 -3.02 -0.62
N VAL A 39 -3.79 -2.88 0.08
CA VAL A 39 -2.85 -1.79 -0.23
C VAL A 39 -1.77 -2.24 -1.21
N ASP A 40 -1.74 -1.57 -2.35
CA ASP A 40 -0.68 -1.64 -3.34
C ASP A 40 0.29 -0.45 -3.19
N LEU A 41 1.59 -0.72 -3.22
CA LEU A 41 2.64 0.31 -3.20
C LEU A 41 3.78 -0.12 -4.13
N VAL A 42 4.19 0.78 -5.02
CA VAL A 42 5.35 0.59 -5.89
C VAL A 42 6.32 1.75 -5.64
N VAL A 43 7.56 1.43 -5.30
CA VAL A 43 8.63 2.41 -5.10
C VAL A 43 9.75 2.13 -6.08
N PRO A 44 9.95 3.00 -7.08
CA PRO A 44 11.08 2.90 -7.99
C PRO A 44 12.40 3.33 -7.32
N PRO A 45 13.55 2.90 -7.85
CA PRO A 45 14.87 3.23 -7.32
C PRO A 45 15.12 4.73 -7.37
N GLY A 46 15.72 5.27 -6.31
CA GLY A 46 16.06 6.69 -6.20
C GLY A 46 14.86 7.61 -5.92
N MET A 47 13.66 7.05 -5.70
CA MET A 47 12.48 7.82 -5.32
C MET A 47 12.30 7.85 -3.80
N ILE A 48 11.99 9.05 -3.27
CA ILE A 48 11.53 9.23 -1.90
C ILE A 48 10.01 9.28 -1.93
N VAL A 49 9.36 8.39 -1.19
CA VAL A 49 7.90 8.33 -1.08
C VAL A 49 7.51 8.76 0.33
N ASP A 50 6.59 9.73 0.42
CA ASP A 50 5.98 10.13 1.68
C ASP A 50 4.59 9.48 1.81
N LEU A 51 4.28 9.03 3.01
CA LEU A 51 3.02 8.35 3.31
C LEU A 51 2.13 9.31 4.09
N VAL A 52 1.16 9.92 3.41
CA VAL A 52 0.29 10.95 3.99
C VAL A 52 -1.10 10.38 4.30
N GLY A 53 -1.69 10.78 5.43
CA GLY A 53 -3.06 10.40 5.80
C GLY A 53 -3.42 10.79 7.23
N VAL A 54 -4.68 10.61 7.62
CA VAL A 54 -5.17 10.91 8.96
C VAL A 54 -4.50 10.05 10.05
N ASN A 55 -4.33 10.60 11.25
CA ASN A 55 -3.83 9.81 12.38
C ASN A 55 -4.72 8.57 12.58
N GLY A 56 -4.10 7.39 12.72
CA GLY A 56 -4.82 6.12 12.80
C GLY A 56 -5.11 5.43 11.46
N SER A 57 -4.77 6.02 10.31
CA SER A 57 -4.99 5.38 8.98
C SER A 57 -4.09 4.18 8.66
N GLY A 58 -3.30 3.68 9.62
CA GLY A 58 -2.43 2.53 9.40
C GLY A 58 -1.08 2.82 8.72
N LYS A 59 -0.64 4.08 8.65
CA LYS A 59 0.65 4.45 8.04
C LYS A 59 1.86 3.74 8.65
N THR A 60 1.97 3.82 9.97
CA THR A 60 3.03 3.13 10.72
C THR A 60 2.91 1.62 10.56
N THR A 61 1.69 1.11 10.46
CA THR A 61 1.43 -0.31 10.19
C THR A 61 1.96 -0.71 8.81
N LEU A 62 1.65 0.06 7.77
CA LEU A 62 2.14 -0.16 6.40
C LEU A 62 3.67 -0.11 6.35
N MET A 63 4.29 0.89 7.00
CA MET A 63 5.74 0.97 7.11
C MET A 63 6.34 -0.26 7.80
N ARG A 64 5.75 -0.74 8.90
CA ARG A 64 6.23 -1.96 9.57
C ARG A 64 6.08 -3.21 8.69
N CYS A 65 5.00 -3.31 7.90
CA CYS A 65 4.83 -4.39 6.93
C CYS A 65 5.89 -4.34 5.83
N VAL A 66 6.13 -3.16 5.26
CA VAL A 66 7.17 -2.92 4.24
C VAL A 66 8.57 -3.27 4.75
N LEU A 67 8.87 -2.93 6.02
CA LEU A 67 10.15 -3.22 6.65
C LEU A 67 10.33 -4.70 7.06
N GLY A 68 9.35 -5.57 6.77
CA GLY A 68 9.37 -6.98 7.15
C GLY A 68 9.11 -7.25 8.63
N CYS A 69 8.73 -6.24 9.42
CA CYS A 69 8.42 -6.36 10.84
C CYS A 69 7.00 -6.89 11.11
N CYS A 70 6.18 -7.06 10.07
CA CYS A 70 4.87 -7.68 10.16
C CYS A 70 4.80 -8.85 9.19
N ARG A 71 4.26 -10.00 9.63
CA ARG A 71 3.78 -11.00 8.69
C ARG A 71 2.52 -10.47 8.02
N SER A 72 2.55 -10.31 6.69
CA SER A 72 1.34 -10.26 5.89
C SER A 72 0.64 -11.61 6.01
N SER A 73 -0.69 -11.59 6.08
CA SER A 73 -1.53 -12.80 6.05
C SER A 73 -2.51 -12.69 4.91
#